data_AF-A0A8T5QCI8-F1
#
_entry.id   AF-A0A8T5QCI8-F1
#
_cell.length_a   1.000
_cell.length_b   1.000
_cell.length_c   1.000
_cell.angle_alpha   90.00
_cell.angle_beta   90.00
_cell.angle_gamma   90.00
#
_symmetry.space_group_name_H-M   'P 1'
#
loop_
_entity.id
_entity.type
_entity.pdbx_description
1 polymer ?
#
loop_
_entity_poly.entity_id
_entity_poly.type
_entity_poly.pdbx_seq_one_letter_code
_entity_poly.pdbx_strand_id
1 'polypeptide(L)'
;METVEIIVFIVFAFMVGFLILGVVTGWDFGKYNEGLKKVFSGGEGGDFKKTSKEEFAAEVYSFFQECKDKGTNISTSFYLKEEGSFSKQELFQVYKGFGWCKSIQSLENECGQREDVTMQDLQLPRVVRLECRDEHLTIS
;
A
#
# COMPACT_ATOMS: atom_id res chain seq x y z
N MET A 1 52.06 27.26 4.73
CA MET A 1 50.66 26.81 4.61
C MET A 1 49.92 27.55 5.70
N GLU A 2 49.47 28.75 5.33
CA GLU A 2 49.22 29.86 6.24
C GLU A 2 47.78 29.81 6.73
N THR A 3 47.53 30.21 7.98
CA THR A 3 46.28 30.15 8.74
C THR A 3 44.98 30.45 7.95
N VAL A 4 45.09 31.23 6.87
CA VAL A 4 44.02 31.49 5.90
C VAL A 4 43.46 30.21 5.27
N GLU A 5 44.31 29.25 4.86
CA GLU A 5 43.84 27.98 4.27
C GLU A 5 43.02 27.17 5.28
N ILE A 6 43.45 27.13 6.55
CA ILE A 6 42.75 26.38 7.61
C ILE A 6 41.34 26.97 7.84
N ILE A 7 41.22 28.30 7.86
CA ILE A 7 39.93 28.96 8.03
C ILE A 7 39.00 28.67 6.84
N VAL A 8 39.52 28.67 5.61
CA VAL A 8 38.75 28.33 4.41
C VAL A 8 38.25 26.87 4.47
N PHE A 9 39.09 25.93 4.91
CA PHE A 9 38.67 24.53 5.07
C PHE A 9 37.58 24.34 6.13
N ILE A 10 37.68 25.05 7.26
CA ILE A 10 36.68 24.96 8.33
C ILE A 10 35.33 25.50 7.86
N VAL A 11 35.30 26.68 7.22
CA VAL A 11 34.06 27.27 6.71
C VAL A 11 33.41 26.38 5.64
N PHE A 12 34.22 25.81 4.75
CA PHE A 12 33.75 24.88 3.74
C PHE A 12 33.14 23.62 4.37
N ALA A 13 33.76 23.06 5.40
CA ALA A 13 33.25 21.89 6.12
C ALA A 13 31.89 22.15 6.78
N PHE A 14 31.69 23.32 7.39
CA PHE A 14 30.38 23.70 7.94
C PHE A 14 29.33 23.85 6.84
N MET A 15 29.68 24.46 5.72
CA MET A 15 28.76 24.65 4.59
C MET A 15 28.27 23.30 4.04
N VAL A 16 29.19 22.34 3.87
CA VAL A 16 28.86 20.97 3.46
C VAL A 16 28.02 20.25 4.51
N GLY A 17 28.35 20.41 5.80
CA GLY A 17 27.59 19.81 6.90
C GLY A 17 26.13 20.27 6.95
N PHE A 18 25.87 21.58 6.80
CA PHE A 18 24.51 22.10 6.74
C PHE A 18 23.74 21.65 5.49
N LEU A 19 24.43 21.48 4.36
CA LEU A 19 23.83 20.97 3.13
C LEU A 19 23.37 19.52 3.31
N ILE A 20 24.19 18.67 3.94
CA ILE A 20 23.83 17.29 4.28
C ILE A 20 22.66 17.26 5.26
N LEU A 21 22.68 18.07 6.33
CA LEU A 21 21.57 18.15 7.28
C LEU A 21 20.27 18.63 6.63
N GLY A 22 20.34 19.62 5.73
CA GLY A 22 19.20 20.09 4.95
C GLY A 22 18.62 19.00 4.04
N VAL A 23 19.48 18.19 3.41
CA VAL A 23 19.04 17.03 2.62
C VAL A 23 18.42 15.95 3.51
N VAL A 24 19.01 15.62 4.67
CA VAL A 24 18.49 14.59 5.58
C VAL A 24 17.16 15.01 6.22
N THR A 25 17.02 16.28 6.61
CA THR A 25 15.79 16.81 7.22
C THR A 25 14.71 17.16 6.19
N GLY A 26 15.11 17.50 4.95
CA GLY A 26 14.21 17.75 3.83
C GLY A 26 13.79 16.46 3.10
N TRP A 27 14.52 15.36 3.26
CA TRP A 27 14.08 14.04 2.83
C TRP A 27 13.01 13.51 3.77
N ASP A 28 11.78 13.78 3.37
CA ASP A 28 10.58 13.14 3.89
C ASP A 28 10.64 11.63 3.58
N PHE A 29 11.32 10.85 4.43
CA PHE A 29 11.51 9.41 4.29
C PHE A 29 10.18 8.67 4.07
N GLY A 30 9.04 9.24 4.51
CA GLY A 30 7.70 8.71 4.24
C GLY A 30 7.37 8.64 2.75
N LYS A 31 7.71 9.67 1.97
CA LYS A 31 7.41 9.74 0.53
C LYS A 31 8.39 8.94 -0.33
N TYR A 32 9.66 8.85 0.08
CA TYR A 32 10.65 8.07 -0.65
C TYR A 32 10.46 6.55 -0.45
N ASN A 33 9.96 6.12 0.72
CA ASN A 33 9.65 4.71 0.96
C ASN A 33 8.47 4.22 0.09
N GLU A 34 7.46 5.06 -0.14
CA GLU A 34 6.36 4.76 -1.06
C GLU A 34 6.83 4.68 -2.53
N GLY A 35 7.79 5.53 -2.93
CA GLY A 35 8.41 5.50 -4.25
C GLY A 35 9.31 4.28 -4.47
N LEU A 36 10.15 3.93 -3.49
CA LEU A 36 10.99 2.74 -3.51
C LEU A 36 10.16 1.45 -3.52
N LYS A 37 9.06 1.39 -2.76
CA LYS A 37 8.13 0.25 -2.76
C LYS A 37 7.49 0.07 -4.15
N LYS A 38 7.20 1.16 -4.87
CA LYS A 38 6.71 1.12 -6.26
C LYS A 38 7.77 0.64 -7.26
N VAL A 39 9.05 0.95 -7.05
CA VAL A 39 10.15 0.53 -7.93
C VAL A 39 10.60 -0.92 -7.66
N PHE A 40 10.61 -1.35 -6.39
CA PHE A 40 11.01 -2.71 -6.00
C PHE A 40 9.89 -3.76 -6.17
N SER A 41 8.62 -3.36 -6.38
CA SER A 41 7.51 -4.29 -6.65
C SER A 41 7.34 -4.60 -8.15
N GLY A 42 8.23 -4.08 -9.01
CA GLY A 42 8.23 -4.32 -10.44
C GLY A 42 9.34 -5.27 -10.87
N GLY A 43 9.06 -6.58 -10.90
CA GLY A 43 9.91 -7.57 -11.58
C GLY A 43 10.24 -8.80 -10.73
N GLU A 44 9.56 -9.90 -11.05
CA GLU A 44 9.92 -11.31 -10.80
C GLU A 44 10.66 -11.69 -9.50
N GLY A 45 9.93 -12.41 -8.63
CA GLY A 45 10.50 -13.47 -7.80
C GLY A 45 10.67 -13.18 -6.31
N GLY A 46 9.73 -13.71 -5.51
CA GLY A 46 10.06 -14.21 -4.17
C GLY A 46 9.92 -13.22 -3.02
N ASP A 47 8.69 -12.89 -2.63
CA ASP A 47 8.17 -13.21 -1.30
C ASP A 47 6.76 -12.65 -1.20
N PHE A 48 5.80 -13.55 -1.36
CA PHE A 48 4.42 -13.30 -1.03
C PHE A 48 4.29 -12.66 0.37
N LYS A 49 3.83 -11.41 0.45
CA LYS A 49 3.55 -10.73 1.73
C LYS A 49 2.61 -11.61 2.56
N LYS A 50 3.15 -12.21 3.63
CA LYS A 50 2.36 -12.93 4.64
C LYS A 50 1.59 -11.87 5.41
N THR A 51 0.30 -11.77 5.16
CA THR A 51 -0.51 -10.67 5.65
C THR A 51 -1.74 -11.23 6.35
N SER A 52 -2.08 -10.67 7.52
CA SER A 52 -3.27 -11.08 8.29
C SER A 52 -4.56 -10.72 7.55
N LYS A 53 -5.72 -11.24 7.96
CA LYS A 53 -7.02 -10.83 7.39
C LYS A 53 -7.21 -9.30 7.38
N GLU A 54 -6.80 -8.61 8.44
CA GLU A 54 -6.92 -7.15 8.57
C GLU A 54 -5.96 -6.40 7.63
N GLU A 55 -4.71 -6.85 7.57
CA GLU A 55 -3.73 -6.30 6.63
C GLU A 55 -4.17 -6.52 5.19
N PHE A 56 -4.75 -7.68 4.89
CA PHE A 56 -5.25 -7.98 3.55
C PHE A 56 -6.42 -7.07 3.21
N ALA A 57 -7.34 -6.84 4.16
CA ALA A 57 -8.41 -5.88 3.99
C ALA A 57 -7.86 -4.47 3.67
N ALA A 58 -6.80 -4.02 4.35
CA ALA A 58 -6.14 -2.74 4.07
C ALA A 58 -5.47 -2.69 2.69
N GLU A 59 -4.85 -3.79 2.24
CA GLU A 59 -4.25 -3.90 0.90
C GLU A 59 -5.34 -3.90 -0.19
N VAL A 60 -6.47 -4.60 0.03
CA VAL A 60 -7.66 -4.55 -0.84
C VAL A 60 -8.20 -3.13 -0.96
N TYR A 61 -8.28 -2.41 0.16
CA TYR A 61 -8.70 -1.01 0.18
C TYR A 61 -7.78 -0.13 -0.66
N SER A 62 -6.47 -0.27 -0.43
CA SER A 62 -5.45 0.53 -1.12
C SER A 62 -5.46 0.27 -2.63
N PHE A 63 -5.59 -1.01 -3.01
CA PHE A 63 -5.71 -1.43 -4.40
C PHE A 63 -6.97 -0.86 -5.07
N PHE A 64 -8.10 -0.83 -4.36
CA PHE A 64 -9.33 -0.23 -4.90
C PHE A 64 -9.21 1.27 -5.11
N GLN A 65 -8.62 2.01 -4.18
CA GLN A 65 -8.36 3.45 -4.38
C GLN A 65 -7.48 3.69 -5.60
N GLU A 66 -6.40 2.91 -5.75
CA GLU A 66 -5.54 3.00 -6.93
C GLU A 66 -6.29 2.73 -8.23
N CYS A 67 -7.22 1.77 -8.23
CA CYS A 67 -8.07 1.51 -9.39
C CYS A 67 -8.95 2.71 -9.75
N LYS A 68 -9.62 3.33 -8.76
CA LYS A 68 -10.47 4.51 -8.98
C LYS A 68 -9.68 5.70 -9.50
N ASP A 69 -8.49 5.93 -8.94
CA ASP A 69 -7.64 7.06 -9.32
C ASP A 69 -7.09 6.91 -10.75
N LYS A 70 -6.73 5.68 -11.15
CA LYS A 70 -6.16 5.43 -12.47
C LYS A 70 -7.20 5.26 -13.56
N GLY A 71 -8.42 4.82 -13.23
CA GLY A 71 -9.47 4.55 -14.21
C GLY A 71 -9.08 3.46 -15.23
N THR A 72 -8.19 2.55 -14.86
CA THR A 72 -7.66 1.51 -15.75
C THR A 72 -7.73 0.14 -15.11
N ASN A 73 -7.84 -0.90 -15.94
CA ASN A 73 -7.81 -2.29 -15.49
C ASN A 73 -6.46 -2.63 -14.87
N ILE A 74 -6.45 -2.94 -13.58
CA ILE A 74 -5.25 -3.35 -12.84
C ILE A 74 -5.52 -4.69 -12.14
N SER A 75 -4.47 -5.49 -11.96
CA SER A 75 -4.55 -6.72 -11.17
C SER A 75 -3.29 -6.97 -10.37
N THR A 76 -3.43 -7.57 -9.20
CA THR A 76 -2.32 -7.96 -8.32
C THR A 76 -2.66 -9.26 -7.60
N SER A 77 -1.67 -9.91 -6.98
CA SER A 77 -1.85 -11.15 -6.24
C SER A 77 -1.22 -11.06 -4.86
N PHE A 78 -1.93 -11.57 -3.86
CA PHE A 78 -1.50 -11.65 -2.47
C PHE A 78 -1.53 -13.11 -2.00
N TYR A 79 -0.77 -13.44 -0.95
CA TYR A 79 -0.85 -14.76 -0.32
C TYR A 79 -1.29 -14.60 1.12
N LEU A 80 -2.44 -15.20 1.41
CA LEU A 80 -2.94 -15.29 2.76
C LEU A 80 -2.39 -16.58 3.37
N LYS A 81 -1.50 -16.44 4.36
CA LYS A 81 -0.88 -17.57 5.05
C LYS A 81 -1.72 -18.09 6.22
N GLU A 82 -2.69 -17.31 6.68
CA GLU A 82 -3.56 -17.71 7.80
C GLU A 82 -4.40 -18.94 7.44
N GLU A 83 -4.86 -19.66 8.46
CA GLU A 83 -5.74 -20.80 8.29
C GLU A 83 -7.20 -20.38 8.45
N GLY A 84 -8.10 -21.15 7.84
CA GLY A 84 -9.55 -20.98 7.98
C GLY A 84 -10.22 -20.48 6.70
N SER A 85 -11.31 -19.75 6.86
CA SER A 85 -12.04 -19.15 5.74
C SER A 85 -12.03 -17.63 5.84
N PHE A 86 -12.09 -16.95 4.69
CA PHE A 86 -12.26 -15.51 4.62
C PHE A 86 -13.33 -15.17 3.58
N SER A 87 -14.45 -14.66 4.07
CA SER A 87 -15.64 -14.34 3.30
C SER A 87 -15.73 -12.85 2.99
N LYS A 88 -16.59 -12.50 2.02
CA LYS A 88 -16.96 -11.10 1.73
C LYS A 88 -17.50 -10.40 2.99
N GLN A 89 -18.26 -11.11 3.82
CA GLN A 89 -18.83 -10.56 5.04
C GLN A 89 -17.76 -10.20 6.07
N GLU A 90 -16.78 -11.08 6.28
CA GLU A 90 -15.65 -10.78 7.18
C GLU A 90 -14.84 -9.58 6.69
N LEU A 91 -14.59 -9.46 5.38
CA LEU A 91 -13.93 -8.29 4.80
C LEU A 91 -14.66 -6.99 5.16
N PHE A 92 -15.99 -6.97 4.99
CA PHE A 92 -16.79 -5.79 5.29
C PHE A 92 -16.98 -5.53 6.80
N GLN A 93 -16.90 -6.55 7.65
CA GLN A 93 -16.83 -6.35 9.10
C GLN A 93 -15.56 -5.62 9.51
N VAL A 94 -14.41 -6.00 8.92
CA VAL A 94 -13.14 -5.29 9.12
C VAL A 94 -13.25 -3.84 8.65
N TYR A 95 -13.88 -3.60 7.49
CA TYR A 95 -14.09 -2.23 6.98
C TYR A 95 -15.02 -1.38 7.84
N LYS A 96 -16.08 -1.97 8.41
CA LYS A 96 -16.91 -1.29 9.41
C LYS A 96 -16.09 -0.91 10.64
N GLY A 97 -15.23 -1.82 11.12
CA GLY A 97 -14.33 -1.57 12.24
C GLY A 97 -13.38 -0.39 12.02
N PHE A 98 -12.88 -0.22 10.79
CA PHE A 98 -12.02 0.90 10.40
C PHE A 98 -12.75 2.16 9.91
N GLY A 99 -14.08 2.09 9.72
CA GLY A 99 -14.87 3.22 9.20
C GLY A 99 -14.72 3.47 7.69
N TRP A 100 -14.32 2.46 6.91
CA TRP A 100 -14.04 2.58 5.46
C TRP A 100 -15.25 2.35 4.54
N CYS A 101 -16.46 2.25 5.09
CA CYS A 101 -17.67 1.91 4.32
C CYS A 101 -18.09 2.88 3.23
N LYS A 102 -17.50 4.08 3.16
CA LYS A 102 -17.76 5.05 2.09
C LYS A 102 -16.85 4.84 0.87
N SER A 103 -15.76 4.11 1.05
CA SER A 103 -14.72 3.96 0.04
C SER A 103 -14.99 2.78 -0.88
N ILE A 104 -15.29 1.62 -0.30
CA ILE A 104 -15.71 0.40 -1.00
C ILE A 104 -17.14 0.10 -0.57
N GLN A 105 -18.06 -0.04 -1.54
CA GLN A 105 -19.47 -0.23 -1.24
C GLN A 105 -19.94 -1.68 -1.38
N SER A 106 -20.82 -2.09 -0.47
CA SER A 106 -21.55 -3.36 -0.48
C SER A 106 -22.87 -3.16 0.26
N LEU A 107 -23.96 -3.17 -0.50
CA LEU A 107 -25.32 -3.08 -0.01
C LEU A 107 -25.66 -4.30 0.86
N GLU A 108 -25.28 -5.50 0.42
CA GLU A 108 -25.51 -6.77 1.14
C GLU A 108 -24.89 -6.77 2.53
N ASN A 109 -23.77 -6.05 2.70
CA ASN A 109 -23.04 -5.98 3.96
C ASN A 109 -23.26 -4.65 4.70
N GLU A 110 -24.31 -3.90 4.36
CA GLU A 110 -24.71 -2.62 4.98
C GLU A 110 -23.58 -1.56 4.98
N CYS A 111 -22.81 -1.53 3.91
CA CYS A 111 -21.61 -0.72 3.80
C CYS A 111 -21.69 0.07 2.49
N GLY A 112 -22.66 0.99 2.38
CA GLY A 112 -22.93 1.76 1.16
C GLY A 112 -24.30 1.45 0.54
N GLN A 113 -24.50 1.87 -0.71
CA GLN A 113 -25.79 1.73 -1.44
C GLN A 113 -25.68 0.91 -2.73
N ARG A 114 -24.48 0.45 -3.07
CA ARG A 114 -24.14 -0.23 -4.33
C ARG A 114 -23.17 -1.37 -4.03
N GLU A 115 -22.98 -2.24 -5.02
CA GLU A 115 -22.07 -3.38 -4.94
C GLU A 115 -20.84 -3.10 -5.81
N ASP A 116 -19.75 -2.72 -5.17
CA ASP A 116 -18.48 -2.43 -5.83
C ASP A 116 -17.52 -3.65 -5.77
N VAL A 117 -17.90 -4.72 -5.05
CA VAL A 117 -17.03 -5.90 -4.80
C VAL A 117 -17.73 -7.22 -5.07
N THR A 118 -17.08 -8.06 -5.87
CA THR A 118 -17.39 -9.48 -6.01
C THR A 118 -16.27 -10.31 -5.39
N MET A 119 -16.61 -11.13 -4.41
CA MET A 119 -15.66 -11.99 -3.70
C MET A 119 -16.32 -13.34 -3.42
N GLN A 120 -15.59 -14.42 -3.73
CA GLN A 120 -15.98 -15.77 -3.31
C GLN A 120 -15.38 -16.08 -1.95
N ASP A 121 -15.98 -17.01 -1.21
CA ASP A 121 -15.41 -17.47 0.06
C ASP A 121 -14.06 -18.12 -0.18
N LEU A 122 -13.05 -17.59 0.50
CA LEU A 122 -11.66 -18.00 0.35
C LEU A 122 -11.32 -19.02 1.42
N GLN A 123 -10.98 -20.25 1.01
CA GLN A 123 -10.35 -21.22 1.89
C GLN A 123 -8.84 -20.91 1.98
N LEU A 124 -8.35 -20.68 3.19
CA LEU A 124 -6.97 -20.27 3.46
C LEU A 124 -6.15 -21.45 4.03
N PRO A 125 -4.82 -21.49 3.80
CA PRO A 125 -4.01 -20.51 3.09
C PRO A 125 -4.15 -20.61 1.55
N ARG A 126 -4.19 -19.48 0.86
CA ARG A 126 -4.20 -19.44 -0.62
C ARG A 126 -3.59 -18.17 -1.20
N VAL A 127 -3.23 -18.25 -2.47
CA VAL A 127 -3.00 -17.06 -3.31
C VAL A 127 -4.36 -16.50 -3.72
N VAL A 128 -4.54 -15.21 -3.53
CA VAL A 128 -5.73 -14.44 -3.88
C VAL A 128 -5.34 -13.39 -4.90
N ARG A 129 -6.08 -13.33 -6.00
CA ARG A 129 -5.93 -12.32 -7.02
C ARG A 129 -6.96 -11.21 -6.79
N LEU A 130 -6.50 -9.98 -6.81
CA LEU A 130 -7.35 -8.81 -6.93
C LEU A 130 -7.33 -8.35 -8.37
N GLU A 131 -8.50 -8.11 -8.93
CA GLU A 131 -8.66 -7.54 -10.25
C GLU A 131 -9.68 -6.42 -10.17
N CYS A 132 -9.35 -5.26 -10.73
CA CYS A 132 -10.29 -4.17 -10.82
C CYS A 132 -10.55 -3.84 -12.30
N ARG A 133 -11.83 -3.77 -12.68
CA ARG A 133 -12.27 -3.37 -14.01
C ARG A 133 -13.41 -2.37 -13.87
N ASP A 134 -13.29 -1.21 -14.51
CA ASP A 134 -14.34 -0.18 -14.50
C ASP A 134 -14.86 0.16 -13.09
N GLU A 135 -13.95 0.36 -12.13
CA GLU A 135 -14.26 0.59 -10.69
C GLU A 135 -14.95 -0.58 -9.96
N HIS A 136 -15.01 -1.76 -10.58
CA HIS A 136 -15.54 -2.97 -9.95
C HIS A 136 -14.41 -3.91 -9.52
N LEU A 137 -14.39 -4.28 -8.24
CA LEU A 137 -13.35 -5.13 -7.66
C LEU A 137 -13.77 -6.59 -7.62
N THR A 138 -12.95 -7.46 -8.19
CA THR A 138 -13.07 -8.92 -8.11
C THR A 138 -11.96 -9.49 -7.25
N ILE A 139 -12.32 -10.32 -6.28
CA ILE A 139 -11.42 -11.03 -5.37
C ILE A 139 -11.61 -12.53 -5.58
N SER A 140 -10.59 -13.21 -6.09
CA SER A 140 -10.66 -14.62 -6.47
C SER A 140 -9.43 -15.41 -6.04
#